data_AF-A0A354FIG4-F1
#
_entry.id   AF-A0A354FIG4-F1
#
_cell.length_a   1.000
_cell.length_b   1.000
_cell.length_c   1.000
_cell.angle_alpha   90.00
_cell.angle_beta   90.00
_cell.angle_gamma   90.00
#
_symmetry.space_group_name_H-M   'P 1'
#
loop_
_entity.id
_entity.type
_entity.pdbx_description
1 polymer ?
#
loop_
_entity_poly.entity_id
_entity_poly.type
_entity_poly.pdbx_seq_one_letter_code
_entity_poly.pdbx_strand_id
1 'polypeptide(L)'
;FLRALQRLEADCVLLDLGAGTAYNTIDFFLLADTHLLIVVPEPTSIENAYRFIKNSFYRKLRSDSSEQGFRNAVEQLLLSNNPQGIRTPKDLINYMRRQGGELGRFIERQVEEFQPKLILNQVRSAQDMRIGSAMESACFKYFGIRLKFLGHIEHEDAVWHSVLQRRPLVMDQPNSGVSKRLSVICSAILQQRSQRPRTVEHTLAGEP
;
A
#
# COMPACT_ATOMS: atom_id res chain seq x y z
N PHE A 1 0.84 21.99 -1.78
CA PHE A 1 1.32 20.84 -1.00
C PHE A 1 2.14 19.85 -1.84
N LEU A 2 1.58 19.18 -2.87
CA LEU A 2 2.32 18.22 -3.72
C LEU A 2 3.61 18.79 -4.35
N ARG A 3 3.54 20.00 -4.92
CA ARG A 3 4.72 20.70 -5.46
C ARG A 3 5.78 21.04 -4.40
N ALA A 4 5.39 21.17 -3.13
CA ALA A 4 6.32 21.43 -2.03
C ALA A 4 7.03 20.13 -1.60
N LEU A 5 6.30 19.00 -1.57
CA LEU A 5 6.88 17.67 -1.33
C LEU A 5 7.98 17.32 -2.35
N GLN A 6 7.75 17.63 -3.63
CA GLN A 6 8.73 17.39 -4.70
C GLN A 6 9.98 18.27 -4.64
N ARG A 7 9.93 19.37 -3.88
CA ARG A 7 11.05 20.32 -3.73
C ARG A 7 11.82 20.13 -2.42
N LEU A 8 11.45 19.15 -1.59
CA LEU A 8 12.17 18.84 -0.37
C LEU A 8 13.54 18.24 -0.72
N GLU A 9 14.61 18.83 -0.19
CA GLU A 9 15.96 18.28 -0.25
C GLU A 9 16.08 17.12 0.75
N ALA A 10 15.56 15.95 0.39
CA ALA A 10 15.61 14.74 1.22
C ALA A 10 15.73 13.46 0.36
N ASP A 11 16.50 12.48 0.83
CA ASP A 11 16.61 11.16 0.19
C ASP A 11 15.34 10.31 0.37
N CYS A 12 14.61 10.57 1.47
CA CYS A 12 13.42 9.85 1.84
C CYS A 12 12.40 10.80 2.47
N VAL A 13 11.14 10.66 2.05
CA VAL A 13 10.01 11.32 2.67
C VAL A 13 9.08 10.23 3.20
N LEU A 14 8.86 10.22 4.51
CA LEU A 14 7.88 9.35 5.15
C LEU A 14 6.58 10.13 5.33
N LEU A 15 5.51 9.65 4.69
CA LEU A 15 4.17 10.20 4.85
C LEU A 15 3.43 9.40 5.91
N ASP A 16 3.28 9.98 7.11
CA ASP A 16 2.42 9.42 8.15
C ASP A 16 0.96 9.79 7.86
N LEU A 17 0.14 8.79 7.60
CA LEU A 17 -1.23 8.97 7.15
C LEU A 17 -2.20 8.58 8.26
N GLY A 18 -3.21 9.42 8.47
CA GLY A 18 -4.27 9.15 9.44
C GLY A 18 -5.04 7.86 9.11
N ALA A 19 -5.70 7.30 10.13
CA ALA A 19 -6.46 6.07 9.98
C ALA A 19 -7.67 6.22 9.01
N GLY A 20 -8.07 5.10 8.40
CA GLY A 20 -9.31 4.99 7.63
C GLY A 20 -9.15 5.21 6.12
N THR A 21 -10.29 5.40 5.44
CA THR A 21 -10.38 5.47 3.96
C THR A 21 -10.79 6.86 3.48
N ALA A 22 -10.46 7.92 4.22
CA ALA A 22 -10.72 9.28 3.77
C ALA A 22 -10.00 9.54 2.43
N TYR A 23 -10.64 10.29 1.52
CA TYR A 23 -10.12 10.50 0.15
C TYR A 23 -8.68 11.01 0.14
N ASN A 24 -8.35 11.97 1.00
CA ASN A 24 -7.01 12.52 1.11
C ASN A 24 -5.97 11.46 1.52
N THR A 25 -6.33 10.53 2.42
CA THR A 25 -5.45 9.44 2.87
C THR A 25 -5.11 8.51 1.69
N ILE A 26 -6.10 8.11 0.89
CA ILE A 26 -5.88 7.23 -0.25
C ILE A 26 -5.04 7.94 -1.32
N ASP A 27 -5.33 9.20 -1.61
CA ASP A 27 -4.59 9.96 -2.63
C ASP A 27 -3.12 10.18 -2.23
N PHE A 28 -2.84 10.48 -0.95
CA PHE A 28 -1.45 10.55 -0.45
C PHE A 28 -0.77 9.19 -0.40
N PHE A 29 -1.52 8.13 -0.08
CA PHE A 29 -1.00 6.77 -0.13
C PHE A 29 -0.56 6.41 -1.55
N LEU A 30 -1.40 6.67 -2.55
CA LEU A 30 -1.14 6.37 -3.97
C LEU A 30 -0.05 7.24 -4.60
N LEU A 31 0.24 8.40 -4.02
CA LEU A 31 1.34 9.26 -4.46
C LEU A 31 2.72 8.66 -4.12
N ALA A 32 2.81 7.82 -3.10
CA ALA A 32 4.09 7.32 -2.61
C ALA A 32 4.68 6.23 -3.51
N ASP A 33 6.01 6.25 -3.73
CA ASP A 33 6.72 5.18 -4.45
C ASP A 33 6.54 3.82 -3.77
N THR A 34 6.46 3.84 -2.44
CA THR A 34 6.32 2.67 -1.58
C THR A 34 5.11 2.85 -0.67
N HIS A 35 4.17 1.93 -0.83
CA HIS A 35 2.93 1.83 -0.10
C HIS A 35 3.11 0.91 1.11
N LEU A 36 3.06 1.43 2.34
CA LEU A 36 3.17 0.65 3.57
C LEU A 36 1.83 0.57 4.30
N LEU A 37 1.43 -0.65 4.67
CA LEU A 37 0.25 -0.92 5.50
C LEU A 37 0.68 -1.51 6.83
N ILE A 38 0.25 -0.88 7.91
CA ILE A 38 0.45 -1.38 9.28
C ILE A 38 -0.87 -1.99 9.75
N VAL A 39 -0.83 -3.25 10.15
CA VAL A 39 -2.01 -4.02 10.59
C VAL A 39 -1.73 -4.63 11.94
N VAL A 40 -2.71 -4.69 12.82
CA VAL A 40 -2.66 -5.44 14.09
C VAL A 40 -3.33 -6.80 13.86
N PRO A 41 -2.90 -7.89 14.52
CA PRO A 41 -3.49 -9.23 14.40
C PRO A 41 -4.90 -9.34 15.04
N GLU A 42 -5.76 -8.36 14.77
CA GLU A 42 -7.14 -8.28 15.25
C GLU A 42 -8.10 -8.27 14.06
N PRO A 43 -9.24 -8.99 14.12
CA PRO A 43 -10.15 -9.15 13.00
C PRO A 43 -10.56 -7.83 12.33
N THR A 44 -10.88 -6.80 13.13
CA THR A 44 -11.29 -5.48 12.62
C THR A 44 -10.15 -4.76 11.90
N SER A 45 -8.91 -4.87 12.39
CA SER A 45 -7.73 -4.28 11.73
C SER A 45 -7.47 -4.94 10.37
N ILE A 46 -7.58 -6.27 10.33
CA ILE A 46 -7.44 -7.08 9.11
C ILE A 46 -8.52 -6.72 8.09
N GLU A 47 -9.79 -6.64 8.51
CA GLU A 47 -10.91 -6.26 7.63
C GLU A 47 -10.70 -4.84 7.05
N ASN A 48 -10.32 -3.88 7.90
CA ASN A 48 -10.03 -2.52 7.47
C ASN A 48 -8.89 -2.45 6.47
N ALA A 49 -7.84 -3.26 6.64
CA ALA A 49 -6.74 -3.35 5.70
C ALA A 49 -7.19 -3.84 4.32
N TYR A 50 -8.02 -4.89 4.26
CA TYR A 50 -8.56 -5.37 2.99
C TYR A 50 -9.46 -4.33 2.32
N ARG A 51 -10.31 -3.66 3.10
CA ARG A 51 -11.16 -2.57 2.60
C ARG A 51 -10.32 -1.43 2.03
N PHE A 52 -9.24 -1.06 2.72
CA PHE A 52 -8.32 -0.03 2.26
C PHE A 52 -7.60 -0.45 0.98
N ILE A 53 -7.02 -1.66 0.90
CA ILE A 53 -6.37 -2.18 -0.32
C ILE A 53 -7.33 -2.13 -1.52
N LYS A 54 -8.57 -2.61 -1.33
CA LYS A 54 -9.60 -2.60 -2.37
C LYS A 54 -9.92 -1.18 -2.83
N ASN A 55 -10.16 -0.26 -1.90
CA ASN A 55 -10.52 1.12 -2.22
C ASN A 55 -9.36 1.88 -2.88
N SER A 56 -8.13 1.68 -2.41
CA SER A 56 -6.92 2.27 -2.99
C SER A 56 -6.69 1.77 -4.41
N PHE A 57 -6.87 0.47 -4.66
CA PHE A 57 -6.77 -0.07 -6.02
C PHE A 57 -7.80 0.57 -6.96
N TYR A 58 -9.08 0.63 -6.55
CA TYR A 58 -10.12 1.26 -7.37
C TYR A 58 -9.89 2.75 -7.59
N ARG A 59 -9.38 3.46 -6.57
CA ARG A 59 -9.00 4.87 -6.71
C ARG A 59 -7.88 5.05 -7.72
N LYS A 60 -6.86 4.19 -7.71
CA LYS A 60 -5.74 4.20 -8.68
C LYS A 60 -6.22 4.00 -10.12
N LEU A 61 -7.12 3.02 -10.34
CA LEU A 61 -7.70 2.80 -11.68
C LEU A 61 -8.45 4.05 -12.21
N ARG A 62 -9.09 4.81 -11.32
CA ARG A 62 -9.80 6.05 -11.67
C ARG A 62 -8.85 7.22 -11.92
N SER A 63 -7.77 7.35 -11.16
CA SER A 63 -6.82 8.46 -11.34
C SER A 63 -6.01 8.33 -12.63
N ASP A 64 -5.57 7.11 -12.95
CA ASP A 64 -4.56 6.88 -13.99
C ASP A 64 -5.15 6.70 -15.39
N SER A 65 -6.47 6.67 -15.50
CA SER A 65 -7.16 6.59 -16.79
C SER A 65 -7.19 7.97 -17.45
N SER A 66 -6.41 8.14 -18.51
CA SER A 66 -6.27 9.40 -19.26
C SER A 66 -7.47 9.73 -20.13
N GLU A 67 -8.26 8.72 -20.54
CA GLU A 67 -9.43 8.90 -21.39
C GLU A 67 -10.73 8.87 -20.59
N GLN A 68 -11.59 9.88 -20.81
CA GLN A 68 -12.89 9.98 -20.16
C GLN A 68 -13.78 8.74 -20.45
N GLY A 69 -13.66 8.14 -21.63
CA GLY A 69 -14.39 6.92 -21.99
C GLY A 69 -13.99 5.71 -21.13
N PHE A 70 -12.70 5.60 -20.82
CA PHE A 70 -12.15 4.51 -20.02
C PHE A 70 -12.58 4.60 -18.55
N ARG A 71 -12.58 5.82 -17.99
CA ARG A 71 -13.09 6.08 -16.64
C ARG A 71 -14.54 5.62 -16.48
N ASN A 72 -15.39 6.03 -17.41
CA ASN A 72 -16.81 5.66 -17.40
C ASN A 72 -16.99 4.14 -17.49
N ALA A 73 -16.21 3.46 -18.33
CA ALA A 73 -16.27 1.99 -18.45
C ALA A 73 -15.91 1.30 -17.12
N VAL A 74 -14.80 1.70 -16.47
CA VAL A 74 -14.40 1.15 -15.17
C VAL A 74 -15.44 1.45 -14.09
N GLU A 75 -16.02 2.65 -14.08
CA GLU A 75 -17.08 3.00 -13.12
C GLU A 75 -18.31 2.11 -13.26
N GLN A 76 -18.77 1.87 -14.48
CA GLN A 76 -19.91 0.99 -14.75
C GLN A 76 -19.65 -0.44 -14.28
N LEU A 77 -18.42 -0.94 -14.42
CA LEU A 77 -18.03 -2.28 -13.94
C LEU A 77 -17.94 -2.36 -12.42
N LEU A 78 -17.69 -1.23 -11.73
CA LEU A 78 -17.60 -1.17 -10.27
C LEU A 78 -18.95 -0.99 -9.57
N LEU A 79 -20.03 -0.71 -10.30
CA LEU A 79 -21.37 -0.63 -9.73
C LEU A 79 -21.82 -1.98 -9.17
N SER A 80 -22.51 -1.97 -8.03
CA SER A 80 -22.99 -3.19 -7.36
C SER A 80 -23.97 -4.03 -8.20
N ASN A 81 -24.60 -3.41 -9.20
CA ASN A 81 -25.55 -4.00 -10.14
C ASN A 81 -25.01 -4.05 -11.58
N ASN A 82 -23.69 -4.11 -11.78
CA ASN A 82 -23.13 -4.20 -13.12
C ASN A 82 -23.57 -5.50 -13.80
N PRO A 83 -23.92 -5.47 -15.11
CA PRO A 83 -24.38 -6.64 -15.84
C PRO A 83 -23.33 -7.77 -15.92
N GLN A 84 -22.06 -7.43 -15.67
CA GLN A 84 -20.92 -8.33 -15.80
C GLN A 84 -20.62 -9.09 -14.50
N GLY A 85 -21.38 -8.85 -13.42
CA GLY A 85 -21.26 -9.55 -12.15
C GLY A 85 -19.96 -9.30 -11.40
N ILE A 86 -19.22 -8.24 -11.72
CA ILE A 86 -17.92 -7.92 -11.11
C ILE A 86 -18.16 -7.46 -9.66
N ARG A 87 -17.58 -8.18 -8.69
CA ARG A 87 -17.75 -7.89 -7.25
C ARG A 87 -16.42 -7.66 -6.53
N THR A 88 -15.35 -8.24 -7.06
CA THR A 88 -14.00 -8.17 -6.48
C THR A 88 -13.01 -7.52 -7.45
N PRO A 89 -11.89 -6.97 -6.95
CA PRO A 89 -10.80 -6.52 -7.81
C PRO A 89 -10.30 -7.62 -8.75
N LYS A 90 -10.33 -8.89 -8.31
CA LYS A 90 -9.92 -10.03 -9.13
C LYS A 90 -10.84 -10.25 -10.32
N ASP A 91 -12.15 -10.11 -10.14
CA ASP A 91 -13.12 -10.24 -11.23
C ASP A 91 -12.87 -9.16 -12.30
N LEU A 92 -12.64 -7.93 -11.85
CA LEU A 92 -12.33 -6.80 -12.72
C LEU A 92 -11.03 -7.03 -13.51
N ILE A 93 -9.96 -7.44 -12.81
CA ILE A 93 -8.68 -7.76 -13.44
C ILE A 93 -8.85 -8.85 -14.50
N ASN A 94 -9.52 -9.95 -14.15
CA ASN A 94 -9.76 -11.06 -15.07
C ASN A 94 -10.66 -10.67 -16.26
N TYR A 95 -11.62 -9.78 -16.04
CA TYR A 95 -12.48 -9.27 -17.11
C TYR A 95 -11.66 -8.40 -18.09
N MET A 96 -10.94 -7.40 -17.58
CA MET A 96 -10.13 -6.49 -18.38
C MET A 96 -9.00 -7.21 -19.14
N ARG A 97 -8.35 -8.20 -18.51
CA ARG A 97 -7.37 -9.08 -19.17
C ARG A 97 -7.97 -9.83 -20.36
N ARG A 98 -9.18 -10.37 -20.20
CA ARG A 98 -9.88 -11.12 -21.27
C ARG A 98 -10.27 -10.25 -22.45
N GLN A 99 -10.58 -8.97 -22.24
CA GLN A 99 -10.85 -8.04 -23.34
C GLN A 99 -9.57 -7.71 -24.15
N GLY A 100 -8.40 -7.81 -23.53
CA GLY A 100 -7.11 -7.55 -24.19
C GLY A 100 -6.93 -6.09 -24.61
N GLY A 101 -6.09 -5.87 -25.63
CA GLY A 101 -5.85 -4.55 -26.21
C GLY A 101 -5.28 -3.54 -25.21
N GLU A 102 -5.81 -2.32 -25.22
CA GLU A 102 -5.42 -1.26 -24.28
C GLU A 102 -5.95 -1.52 -22.86
N LEU A 103 -7.15 -2.08 -22.73
CA LEU A 103 -7.76 -2.39 -21.43
C LEU A 103 -6.97 -3.43 -20.65
N GLY A 104 -6.53 -4.49 -21.35
CA GLY A 104 -5.63 -5.50 -20.82
C GLY A 104 -4.28 -4.91 -20.42
N ARG A 105 -3.62 -4.16 -21.31
CA ARG A 105 -2.31 -3.55 -21.00
C ARG A 105 -2.39 -2.55 -19.84
N PHE A 106 -3.45 -1.76 -19.76
CA PHE A 106 -3.69 -0.84 -18.66
C PHE A 106 -3.79 -1.59 -17.34
N ILE A 107 -4.66 -2.60 -17.25
CA ILE A 107 -4.87 -3.30 -15.97
C ILE A 107 -3.62 -4.05 -15.51
N GLU A 108 -2.83 -4.61 -16.44
CA GLU A 108 -1.56 -5.24 -16.09
C GLU A 108 -0.59 -4.24 -15.47
N ARG A 109 -0.40 -3.07 -16.09
CA ARG A 109 0.44 -2.00 -15.54
C ARG A 109 -0.04 -1.58 -14.15
N GLN A 110 -1.34 -1.41 -13.97
CA GLN A 110 -1.91 -1.00 -12.69
C GLN A 110 -1.71 -2.03 -11.58
N VAL A 111 -1.82 -3.32 -11.89
CA VAL A 111 -1.53 -4.43 -10.96
C VAL A 111 -0.04 -4.54 -10.65
N GLU A 112 0.82 -4.27 -11.64
CA GLU A 112 2.28 -4.28 -11.45
C GLU A 112 2.76 -3.11 -10.58
N GLU A 113 2.18 -1.93 -10.74
CA GLU A 113 2.52 -0.73 -9.96
C GLU A 113 1.94 -0.78 -8.54
N PHE A 114 0.73 -1.32 -8.37
CA PHE A 114 0.06 -1.39 -7.07
C PHE A 114 0.43 -2.66 -6.29
N GLN A 115 1.61 -2.62 -5.67
CA GLN A 115 2.12 -3.69 -4.80
C GLN A 115 2.33 -3.19 -3.37
N PRO A 116 1.26 -3.05 -2.57
CA PRO A 116 1.37 -2.62 -1.18
C PRO A 116 2.22 -3.59 -0.36
N LYS A 117 2.89 -3.06 0.66
CA LYS A 117 3.70 -3.84 1.59
C LYS A 117 3.01 -3.87 2.95
N LEU A 118 3.09 -5.00 3.64
CA LEU A 118 2.42 -5.24 4.92
C LEU A 118 3.46 -5.38 6.03
N ILE A 119 3.22 -4.71 7.15
CA ILE A 119 3.89 -4.94 8.44
C ILE A 119 2.80 -5.27 9.46
N LEU A 120 3.01 -6.37 10.19
CA LEU A 120 2.10 -6.76 11.27
C LEU A 120 2.64 -6.22 12.60
N ASN A 121 1.91 -5.31 13.24
CA ASN A 121 2.28 -4.69 14.51
C ASN A 121 1.55 -5.37 15.69
N GLN A 122 2.08 -5.22 16.89
CA GLN A 122 1.50 -5.76 18.14
C GLN A 122 1.24 -7.28 18.10
N VAL A 123 2.16 -8.04 17.53
CA VAL A 123 2.12 -9.51 17.57
C VAL A 123 2.37 -9.99 18.99
N ARG A 124 1.48 -10.82 19.54
CA ARG A 124 1.58 -11.37 20.90
C ARG A 124 1.90 -12.85 20.93
N SER A 125 1.63 -13.56 19.83
CA SER A 125 1.80 -15.01 19.76
C SER A 125 2.44 -15.48 18.45
N ALA A 126 3.00 -16.70 18.46
CA ALA A 126 3.47 -17.36 17.24
C ALA A 126 2.33 -17.62 16.22
N GLN A 127 1.07 -17.68 16.68
CA GLN A 127 -0.09 -17.78 15.80
C GLN A 127 -0.34 -16.45 15.08
N ASP A 128 -0.20 -15.32 15.77
CA ASP A 128 -0.34 -13.99 15.18
C ASP A 128 0.69 -13.78 14.06
N MET A 129 1.92 -14.26 14.25
CA MET A 129 2.99 -14.17 13.24
C MET A 129 2.60 -14.76 11.88
N ARG A 130 1.70 -15.77 11.87
CA ARG A 130 1.23 -16.40 10.63
C ARG A 130 0.18 -15.57 9.89
N ILE A 131 -0.45 -14.60 10.55
CA ILE A 131 -1.48 -13.75 9.93
C ILE A 131 -0.91 -12.95 8.76
N GLY A 132 0.34 -12.47 8.88
CA GLY A 132 0.99 -11.71 7.81
C GLY A 132 1.08 -12.49 6.48
N SER A 133 1.55 -13.74 6.51
CA SER A 133 1.63 -14.57 5.30
C SER A 133 0.26 -15.03 4.81
N ALA A 134 -0.68 -15.26 5.73
CA ALA A 134 -2.06 -15.57 5.39
C ALA A 134 -2.73 -14.41 4.65
N MET A 135 -2.49 -13.16 5.10
CA MET A 135 -3.00 -11.96 4.44
C MET A 135 -2.39 -11.75 3.05
N GLU A 136 -1.07 -11.95 2.90
CA GLU A 136 -0.40 -11.93 1.60
C GLU A 136 -1.04 -12.92 0.61
N SER A 137 -1.21 -14.17 1.05
CA SER A 137 -1.82 -15.22 0.23
C SER A 137 -3.29 -14.93 -0.11
N ALA A 138 -4.06 -14.48 0.88
CA ALA A 138 -5.48 -14.17 0.70
C ALA A 138 -5.70 -12.96 -0.21
N CYS A 139 -4.88 -11.91 -0.09
CA CYS A 139 -4.96 -10.72 -0.95
C CYS A 139 -4.80 -11.12 -2.43
N PHE A 140 -3.80 -11.95 -2.75
CA PHE A 140 -3.64 -12.45 -4.11
C PHE A 140 -4.79 -13.38 -4.53
N LYS A 141 -5.21 -14.30 -3.66
CA LYS A 141 -6.28 -15.26 -3.96
C LYS A 141 -7.61 -14.58 -4.25
N TYR A 142 -8.00 -13.58 -3.47
CA TYR A 142 -9.34 -12.95 -3.53
C TYR A 142 -9.36 -11.64 -4.30
N PHE A 143 -8.29 -10.84 -4.27
CA PHE A 143 -8.23 -9.56 -4.99
C PHE A 143 -7.33 -9.58 -6.22
N GLY A 144 -6.47 -10.59 -6.39
CA GLY A 144 -5.50 -10.60 -7.50
C GLY A 144 -4.41 -9.54 -7.37
N ILE A 145 -4.28 -8.92 -6.19
CA ILE A 145 -3.31 -7.87 -5.89
C ILE A 145 -2.15 -8.51 -5.11
N ARG A 146 -0.92 -8.16 -5.48
CA ARG A 146 0.27 -8.59 -4.73
C ARG A 146 0.46 -7.73 -3.50
N LEU A 147 0.27 -8.32 -2.32
CA LEU A 147 0.61 -7.72 -1.03
C LEU A 147 1.92 -8.34 -0.56
N LYS A 148 2.96 -7.56 -0.27
CA LYS A 148 4.25 -8.10 0.18
C LYS A 148 4.40 -8.01 1.70
N PHE A 149 4.44 -9.13 2.40
CA PHE A 149 4.69 -9.16 3.84
C PHE A 149 6.18 -8.91 4.15
N LEU A 150 6.48 -7.83 4.87
CA LEU A 150 7.84 -7.44 5.24
C LEU A 150 8.30 -8.01 6.57
N GLY A 151 7.35 -8.38 7.43
CA GLY A 151 7.63 -8.88 8.77
C GLY A 151 6.65 -8.35 9.81
N HIS A 152 6.93 -8.68 11.06
CA HIS A 152 6.12 -8.26 12.19
C HIS A 152 6.95 -7.54 13.26
N ILE A 153 6.24 -6.87 14.16
CA ILE A 153 6.77 -6.25 15.36
C ILE A 153 5.98 -6.83 16.54
N GLU A 154 6.71 -7.39 17.50
CA GLU A 154 6.15 -7.93 18.72
C GLU A 154 5.58 -6.82 19.62
N HIS A 155 4.58 -7.19 20.41
CA HIS A 155 4.09 -6.34 21.48
C HIS A 155 5.12 -6.29 22.61
N GLU A 156 5.59 -5.10 22.94
CA GLU A 156 6.49 -4.85 24.08
C GLU A 156 6.00 -3.62 24.86
N ASP A 157 5.87 -3.75 26.19
CA ASP A 157 5.50 -2.65 27.09
C ASP A 157 6.49 -1.48 27.02
N ALA A 158 7.75 -1.76 26.67
CA ALA A 158 8.78 -0.75 26.44
C ALA A 158 8.36 0.29 25.39
N VAL A 159 7.60 -0.10 24.36
CA VAL A 159 7.04 0.84 23.38
C VAL A 159 6.11 1.84 24.07
N TRP A 160 5.18 1.35 24.90
CA TRP A 160 4.25 2.19 25.65
C TRP A 160 4.98 3.11 26.63
N HIS A 161 5.96 2.58 27.37
CA HIS A 161 6.80 3.39 28.25
C HIS A 161 7.54 4.49 27.48
N SER A 162 8.09 4.19 26.30
CA SER A 162 8.80 5.17 25.47
C SER A 162 7.90 6.35 25.05
N VAL A 163 6.63 6.06 24.74
CA VAL A 163 5.62 7.08 24.43
C VAL A 163 5.35 7.98 25.63
N LEU A 164 5.18 7.40 26.83
CA LEU A 164 5.00 8.18 28.07
C LEU A 164 6.18 9.10 28.34
N GLN A 165 7.40 8.63 28.08
CA GLN A 165 8.64 9.41 28.24
C GLN A 165 8.89 10.39 27.09
N ARG A 166 8.03 10.41 26.05
CA ARG A 166 8.19 11.25 24.84
C ARG A 166 9.56 11.06 24.16
N ARG A 167 10.10 9.85 24.22
CA ARG A 167 11.35 9.47 23.57
C ARG A 167 11.10 8.24 22.70
N PRO A 168 11.44 8.25 21.40
CA PRO A 168 11.26 7.08 20.56
C PRO A 168 12.01 5.86 21.11
N LEU A 169 11.36 4.70 21.15
CA LEU A 169 11.97 3.46 21.69
C LEU A 169 13.34 3.15 21.08
N VAL A 170 13.51 3.39 19.77
CA VAL A 170 14.79 3.14 19.07
C VAL A 170 15.95 3.99 19.58
N MET A 171 15.67 5.15 20.20
CA MET A 171 16.69 6.00 20.81
C MET A 171 16.97 5.60 22.26
N ASP A 172 15.95 5.17 23.00
CA ASP A 172 16.06 4.82 24.42
C ASP A 172 16.59 3.39 24.62
N GLN A 173 16.11 2.45 23.81
CA GLN A 173 16.43 1.02 23.87
C GLN A 173 16.77 0.49 22.45
N PRO A 174 17.94 0.87 21.89
CA PRO A 174 18.33 0.46 20.54
C PRO A 174 18.50 -1.06 20.38
N ASN A 175 18.70 -1.78 21.48
CA ASN A 175 18.93 -3.22 21.50
C ASN A 175 17.68 -4.08 21.78
N SER A 176 16.50 -3.46 21.96
CA SER A 176 15.23 -4.19 22.16
C SER A 176 14.86 -5.02 20.93
N GLY A 177 13.93 -5.98 21.11
CA GLY A 177 13.41 -6.80 20.02
C GLY A 177 12.77 -5.93 18.94
N VAL A 178 11.90 -5.01 19.36
CA VAL A 178 11.25 -4.02 18.47
C VAL A 178 12.27 -3.18 17.69
N SER A 179 13.29 -2.62 18.33
CA SER A 179 14.29 -1.78 17.65
C SER A 179 15.07 -2.55 16.59
N LYS A 180 15.47 -3.80 16.90
CA LYS A 180 16.14 -4.70 15.94
C LYS A 180 15.23 -5.07 14.78
N ARG A 181 13.97 -5.42 15.06
CA ARG A 181 12.95 -5.75 14.04
C ARG A 181 12.68 -4.58 13.10
N LEU A 182 12.52 -3.38 13.64
CA LEU A 182 12.38 -2.15 12.85
C LEU A 182 13.57 -1.92 11.93
N SER A 183 14.80 -2.11 12.42
CA SER A 183 16.01 -1.98 11.60
C SER A 183 16.04 -2.95 10.41
N VAL A 184 15.63 -4.20 10.63
CA VAL A 184 15.51 -5.21 9.56
C VAL A 184 14.47 -4.81 8.52
N ILE A 185 13.27 -4.39 8.97
CA ILE A 185 12.18 -3.96 8.06
C ILE A 185 12.61 -2.73 7.26
N CYS A 186 13.20 -1.72 7.90
CA CYS A 186 13.71 -0.51 7.26
C CYS A 186 14.78 -0.84 6.21
N SER A 187 15.71 -1.74 6.53
CA SER A 187 16.74 -2.20 5.59
C SER A 187 16.13 -2.86 4.36
N ALA A 188 15.12 -3.72 4.54
CA ALA A 188 14.40 -4.37 3.44
C ALA A 188 13.64 -3.37 2.56
N ILE A 189 13.11 -2.29 3.15
CA ILE A 189 12.45 -1.20 2.40
C ILE A 189 13.48 -0.43 1.57
N LEU A 190 14.62 -0.06 2.17
CA LEU A 190 15.66 0.72 1.51
C LEU A 190 16.34 -0.05 0.36
N GLN A 191 16.65 -1.34 0.55
CA GLN A 191 17.25 -2.18 -0.50
C GLN A 191 16.38 -2.27 -1.75
N GLN A 192 15.05 -2.33 -1.59
CA GLN A 192 14.12 -2.35 -2.73
C GLN A 192 14.08 -1.02 -3.50
N ARG A 193 14.38 0.12 -2.85
CA ARG A 193 14.49 1.40 -3.55
C ARG A 193 15.73 1.44 -4.43
N SER A 194 16.87 0.92 -3.96
CA SER A 194 18.12 0.90 -4.73
C SER A 194 18.05 0.03 -5.99
N GLN A 195 17.11 -0.92 -6.06
CA GLN A 195 16.91 -1.81 -7.20
C GLN A 195 15.89 -1.30 -8.22
N ARG A 196 15.08 -0.28 -7.87
CA ARG A 196 14.22 0.38 -8.86
C ARG A 196 15.07 1.38 -9.64
N PRO A 197 15.02 1.38 -11.00
CA PRO A 197 15.57 2.48 -11.77
C PRO A 197 14.94 3.78 -11.25
N ARG A 198 15.76 4.80 -10.98
CA ARG A 198 15.21 6.14 -10.76
C ARG A 198 14.49 6.52 -12.05
N THR A 199 13.16 6.55 -12.05
CA THR A 199 12.40 7.18 -13.13
C THR A 199 12.65 8.68 -13.03
N VAL A 200 13.78 9.13 -13.57
CA VAL A 200 14.01 10.55 -13.84
C VAL A 200 13.49 10.79 -15.24
N GLU A 201 12.25 11.26 -15.34
CA GLU A 201 11.80 12.07 -16.47
C GLU A 201 10.57 12.86 -16.00
N HIS A 202 10.83 13.88 -15.18
CA HIS A 202 9.95 15.05 -15.23
C HIS A 202 10.22 15.73 -16.57
N THR A 203 9.35 15.47 -17.54
CA THR A 203 9.27 16.23 -18.79
C THR A 203 8.95 17.68 -18.43
N LEU A 204 9.98 18.50 -18.24
CA LEU A 204 9.89 19.94 -18.46
C LEU A 204 10.02 20.15 -19.96
N ALA A 205 8.90 20.01 -20.66
CA ALA A 205 8.72 20.55 -22.00
C ALA A 205 7.71 21.70 -21.89
N GLY A 206 8.18 22.92 -22.19
CA GLY A 206 7.32 24.08 -22.41
C GLY A 206 7.78 25.36 -21.72
N GLU A 207 8.94 25.90 -22.12
CA GLU A 207 9.13 27.36 -22.16
C GLU A 207 8.23 27.94 -23.28
N PRO A 208 7.90 29.23 -23.22
CA PRO A 208 8.83 30.27 -23.65
C PRO A 208 9.28 31.24 -22.54
#